data_AF-A0A2N2ZFE0-F1
#
_entry.id   AF-A0A2N2ZFE0-F1
#
_cell.length_a   1.000
_cell.length_b   1.000
_cell.length_c   1.000
_cell.angle_alpha   90.00
_cell.angle_beta   90.00
_cell.angle_gamma   90.00
#
_symmetry.space_group_name_H-M   'P 1'
#
loop_
_entity.id
_entity.type
_entity.pdbx_description
1 polymer ?
#
loop_
_entity_poly.entity_id
_entity_poly.type
_entity_poly.pdbx_seq_one_letter_code
_entity_poly.pdbx_strand_id
1 'polypeptide(L)'
;KGALTIIKAKFAPSPLKKFVFFKEGKSMIEQAVSLSPKNIEIRYLRVLMQEKSPIFLNYKENIKEDISFVVNQIVEAELTLKVKYKIISNLVEANLISYEQKLHLFNRLNKP
;
A
#
# COMPACT_ATOMS: atom_id res chain seq x y z
N LYS A 1 -13.00 2.45 1.68
CA LYS A 1 -13.43 2.84 3.06
C LYS A 1 -12.33 2.60 4.10
N GLY A 2 -11.75 1.39 4.21
CA GLY A 2 -10.72 1.07 5.23
C GLY A 2 -9.54 2.04 5.33
N ALA A 3 -8.87 2.35 4.20
CA ALA A 3 -7.76 3.32 4.20
C ALA A 3 -8.17 4.72 4.71
N LEU A 4 -9.37 5.20 4.34
CA LEU A 4 -9.89 6.46 4.86
C LEU A 4 -10.13 6.39 6.37
N THR A 5 -10.61 5.26 6.90
CA THR A 5 -10.80 5.06 8.34
C THR A 5 -9.47 5.09 9.09
N ILE A 6 -8.41 4.47 8.55
CA ILE A 6 -7.05 4.60 9.12
C ILE A 6 -6.57 6.06 9.07
N ILE A 7 -6.81 6.77 7.97
CA ILE A 7 -6.44 8.18 7.86
C ILE A 7 -7.20 9.03 8.89
N LYS A 8 -8.49 8.75 9.15
CA LYS A 8 -9.27 9.42 10.21
C LYS A 8 -8.63 9.25 11.58
N ALA A 9 -8.00 8.11 11.88
CA ALA A 9 -7.29 7.89 13.13
C ALA A 9 -6.19 8.94 13.37
N LYS A 10 -5.51 9.42 12.31
CA LYS A 10 -4.47 10.44 12.42
C LYS A 10 -4.99 11.76 13.01
N PHE A 11 -6.22 12.13 12.66
CA PHE A 11 -6.85 13.40 13.02
C PHE A 11 -7.81 13.30 14.21
N ALA A 12 -8.04 12.10 14.77
CA ALA A 12 -8.97 11.94 15.89
C ALA A 12 -8.43 12.58 17.19
N PRO A 13 -9.31 13.14 18.04
CA PRO A 13 -8.92 14.04 19.12
C PRO A 13 -8.34 13.33 20.36
N SER A 14 -8.51 12.01 20.49
CA SER A 14 -8.02 11.26 21.67
C SER A 14 -7.35 9.95 21.25
N PRO A 15 -6.34 9.47 22.00
CA PRO A 15 -5.64 8.21 21.70
C PRO A 15 -6.58 7.01 21.55
N LEU A 16 -7.61 6.90 22.41
CA LEU A 16 -8.61 5.84 22.33
C LEU A 16 -9.36 5.87 20.99
N LYS A 17 -9.83 7.04 20.54
CA LYS A 17 -10.49 7.18 19.24
C LYS A 17 -9.52 6.89 18.08
N LYS A 18 -8.26 7.32 18.17
CA LYS A 18 -7.23 6.97 17.17
C LYS A 18 -7.12 5.45 17.06
N PHE A 19 -7.00 4.75 18.19
CA PHE A 19 -6.87 3.30 18.21
C PHE A 19 -8.10 2.59 17.63
N VAL A 20 -9.32 3.04 17.97
CA VAL A 20 -10.57 2.48 17.43
C VAL A 20 -10.61 2.62 15.90
N PHE A 21 -10.41 3.82 15.36
CA PHE A 21 -10.41 4.04 13.92
C PHE A 21 -9.29 3.28 13.21
N PHE A 22 -8.11 3.18 13.82
CA PHE A 22 -7.02 2.39 13.27
C PHE A 22 -7.41 0.91 13.19
N LYS A 23 -7.94 0.33 14.26
CA LYS A 23 -8.32 -1.09 14.32
C LYS A 23 -9.44 -1.41 13.34
N GLU A 24 -10.45 -0.55 13.25
CA GLU A 24 -11.54 -0.68 12.27
C GLU A 24 -11.00 -0.64 10.85
N GLY A 25 -10.20 0.38 10.52
CA GLY A 25 -9.61 0.54 9.19
C GLY A 25 -8.67 -0.60 8.81
N LYS A 26 -7.84 -1.09 9.75
CA LYS A 26 -7.00 -2.29 9.59
C LYS A 26 -7.86 -3.49 9.24
N SER A 27 -8.90 -3.78 10.03
CA SER A 27 -9.81 -4.90 9.79
C SER A 27 -10.45 -4.85 8.40
N MET A 28 -10.89 -3.67 7.95
CA MET A 28 -11.48 -3.51 6.62
C MET A 28 -10.48 -3.76 5.49
N ILE A 29 -9.21 -3.37 5.66
CA ILE A 29 -8.17 -3.60 4.65
C ILE A 29 -7.81 -5.08 4.60
N GLU A 30 -7.60 -5.72 5.75
CA GLU A 30 -7.29 -7.15 5.80
C GLU A 30 -8.41 -7.99 5.19
N GLN A 31 -9.67 -7.65 5.46
CA GLN A 31 -10.82 -8.31 4.84
C GLN A 31 -10.85 -8.08 3.32
N ALA A 32 -10.53 -6.87 2.85
CA ALA A 32 -10.48 -6.60 1.41
C ALA A 32 -9.37 -7.41 0.72
N VAL A 33 -8.21 -7.58 1.38
CA VAL A 33 -7.12 -8.43 0.88
C VAL A 33 -7.54 -9.90 0.88
N SER A 34 -8.21 -10.39 1.93
CA SER A 34 -8.63 -11.80 1.98
C SER A 34 -9.67 -12.16 0.92
N LEU A 35 -10.60 -11.23 0.62
CA LEU A 35 -11.60 -11.41 -0.43
C LEU A 35 -11.02 -11.31 -1.85
N SER A 36 -10.04 -10.43 -2.05
CA SER A 36 -9.45 -10.15 -3.36
C SER A 36 -7.91 -10.14 -3.30
N PRO A 37 -7.27 -11.28 -3.02
CA PRO A 37 -5.84 -11.34 -2.68
C PRO A 37 -4.90 -10.96 -3.81
N LYS A 38 -5.37 -11.06 -5.06
CA LYS A 38 -4.65 -10.69 -6.28
C LYS A 38 -4.94 -9.26 -6.77
N ASN A 39 -5.78 -8.50 -6.07
CA ASN A 39 -6.08 -7.13 -6.46
C ASN A 39 -4.92 -6.20 -6.05
N ILE A 40 -4.20 -5.70 -7.05
CA ILE A 40 -3.00 -4.87 -6.83
C ILE A 40 -3.28 -3.56 -6.09
N GLU A 41 -4.43 -2.93 -6.31
CA GLU A 41 -4.78 -1.67 -5.64
C GLU A 41 -4.98 -1.89 -4.15
N ILE A 42 -5.67 -2.97 -3.77
CA ILE A 42 -5.90 -3.31 -2.36
C ILE A 42 -4.57 -3.64 -1.68
N ARG A 43 -3.71 -4.43 -2.34
CA ARG A 43 -2.37 -4.77 -1.82
C ARG A 43 -1.50 -3.52 -1.67
N TYR A 44 -1.52 -2.62 -2.66
CA TYR A 44 -0.82 -1.35 -2.59
C TYR A 44 -1.34 -0.44 -1.46
N LEU A 45 -2.66 -0.35 -1.27
CA LEU A 45 -3.24 0.38 -0.14
C LEU A 45 -2.79 -0.20 1.20
N ARG A 46 -2.70 -1.53 1.32
CA ARG A 46 -2.17 -2.19 2.53
C ARG A 46 -0.70 -1.83 2.77
N VAL A 47 0.15 -1.79 1.74
CA VAL A 47 1.54 -1.27 1.85
C VAL A 47 1.55 0.12 2.47
N LEU A 48 0.77 1.06 1.92
CA LEU A 48 0.78 2.44 2.38
C LEU A 48 0.34 2.59 3.85
N MET A 49 -0.63 1.79 4.28
CA MET A 49 -1.12 1.83 5.65
C MET A 49 -0.15 1.17 6.62
N GLN A 50 0.41 0.00 6.27
CA GLN A 50 1.43 -0.66 7.09
C GLN A 50 2.69 0.21 7.22
N GLU A 51 3.11 0.85 6.12
CA GLU A 51 4.32 1.67 6.13
C GLU A 51 4.19 2.87 7.07
N LYS A 52 3.05 3.56 7.03
CA LYS A 52 2.78 4.74 7.87
C LYS A 52 2.38 4.38 9.31
N SER A 53 2.21 3.10 9.63
CA SER A 53 1.79 2.67 10.97
C SER A 53 2.98 2.62 11.94
N PRO A 54 2.82 3.16 13.16
CA PRO A 54 3.81 2.99 14.23
C PRO A 54 4.10 1.52 14.55
N ILE A 55 5.36 1.21 14.88
CA ILE A 55 5.82 -0.16 15.16
C ILE A 55 5.03 -0.82 16.31
N PHE A 56 4.69 -0.06 17.36
CA PHE A 56 3.94 -0.59 18.50
C PHE A 56 2.50 -1.04 18.18
N LEU A 57 1.98 -0.71 16.99
CA LEU A 57 0.65 -1.16 16.55
C LEU A 57 0.67 -2.55 15.89
N ASN A 58 1.85 -3.15 15.70
CA ASN A 58 2.03 -4.46 15.07
C ASN A 58 1.17 -4.58 13.80
N TYR A 59 1.52 -3.76 12.81
CA TYR A 59 0.88 -3.74 11.51
C TYR A 59 1.89 -3.50 10.40
N LYS A 60 2.94 -4.33 10.38
CA LYS A 60 4.02 -4.30 9.38
C LYS A 60 4.36 -5.69 8.86
N GLU A 61 3.60 -6.71 9.24
CA GLU A 61 3.92 -8.13 9.03
C GLU A 61 3.91 -8.50 7.54
N ASN A 62 3.02 -7.91 6.75
CA ASN A 62 2.82 -8.25 5.34
C ASN A 62 3.49 -7.26 4.38
N ILE A 63 4.22 -6.25 4.87
CA ILE A 63 4.72 -5.17 4.03
C ILE A 63 5.63 -5.68 2.91
N LYS A 64 6.54 -6.62 3.22
CA LYS A 64 7.48 -7.20 2.24
C LYS A 64 6.75 -8.03 1.18
N GLU A 65 5.78 -8.82 1.60
CA GLU A 65 4.95 -9.66 0.73
C GLU A 65 4.17 -8.78 -0.26
N ASP A 66 3.54 -7.71 0.23
CA ASP A 66 2.77 -6.79 -0.60
C ASP A 66 3.63 -6.01 -1.57
N ILE A 67 4.80 -5.53 -1.16
CA ILE A 67 5.74 -4.85 -2.04
C ILE A 67 6.16 -5.78 -3.17
N SER A 68 6.54 -7.02 -2.83
CA SER A 68 6.93 -8.02 -3.83
C SER A 68 5.80 -8.28 -4.83
N PHE A 69 4.58 -8.47 -4.34
CA PHE A 69 3.40 -8.65 -5.19
C PHE A 69 3.19 -7.45 -6.12
N VAL A 70 3.19 -6.23 -5.59
CA VAL A 70 2.98 -5.00 -6.37
C VAL A 70 4.08 -4.86 -7.44
N VAL A 71 5.35 -4.99 -7.09
CA VAL A 71 6.47 -4.85 -8.04
C VAL A 71 6.39 -5.88 -9.17
N ASN A 72 6.00 -7.12 -8.86
CA ASN A 72 5.94 -8.18 -9.84
C ASN A 72 4.76 -8.03 -10.80
N GLN A 73 3.63 -7.51 -10.33
CA GLN A 73 2.38 -7.46 -11.08
C GLN A 73 2.09 -6.09 -11.73
N ILE A 74 2.74 -5.01 -11.29
CA ILE A 74 2.39 -3.63 -11.71
C ILE A 74 2.48 -3.39 -13.22
N VAL A 75 3.36 -4.11 -13.92
CA VAL A 75 3.53 -3.97 -15.37
C VAL A 75 2.29 -4.47 -16.11
N GLU A 76 1.77 -5.63 -15.69
CA GLU A 76 0.64 -6.32 -16.34
C GLU A 76 -0.72 -5.88 -15.76
N ALA A 77 -0.73 -5.23 -14.60
CA ALA A 77 -1.96 -4.77 -13.96
C ALA A 77 -2.84 -3.91 -14.89
N GLU A 78 -4.15 -4.10 -14.81
CA GLU A 78 -5.16 -3.31 -15.54
C GLU A 78 -5.34 -1.91 -14.93
N LEU A 79 -4.26 -1.13 -14.95
CA LEU A 79 -4.16 0.23 -14.43
C LEU A 79 -3.65 1.15 -15.52
N THR A 80 -4.08 2.42 -15.50
CA THR A 80 -3.50 3.44 -16.40
C THR A 80 -2.00 3.60 -16.14
N LEU A 81 -1.22 3.92 -17.18
CA LEU A 81 0.21 4.19 -17.04
C LEU A 81 0.50 5.27 -15.98
N LYS A 82 -0.32 6.32 -15.93
CA LYS A 82 -0.22 7.39 -14.92
C LYS A 82 -0.29 6.83 -13.49
N VAL A 83 -1.22 5.92 -13.22
CA VAL A 83 -1.37 5.28 -11.91
C VAL A 83 -0.17 4.38 -11.61
N LYS A 84 0.26 3.56 -12.57
CA LYS A 84 1.45 2.70 -12.43
C LYS A 84 2.69 3.51 -12.08
N TYR A 85 2.95 4.60 -12.79
CA TYR A 85 4.07 5.50 -12.50
C TYR A 85 3.99 6.13 -11.11
N LYS A 86 2.79 6.55 -10.68
CA LYS A 86 2.60 7.12 -9.35
C LYS A 86 2.85 6.09 -8.25
N ILE A 87 2.35 4.86 -8.40
CA ILE A 87 2.59 3.76 -7.46
C ILE A 87 4.09 3.52 -7.29
N ILE A 88 4.81 3.30 -8.39
CA ILE A 88 6.25 3.01 -8.37
C ILE A 88 7.03 4.18 -7.75
N SER A 89 6.68 5.42 -8.08
CA SER A 89 7.36 6.60 -7.54
C SER A 89 7.13 6.73 -6.04
N ASN A 90 5.91 6.51 -5.56
CA ASN A 90 5.60 6.52 -4.13
C ASN A 90 6.35 5.42 -3.36
N LEU A 91 6.58 4.24 -3.97
CA LEU A 91 7.36 3.17 -3.33
C LEU A 91 8.84 3.56 -3.16
N VAL A 92 9.42 4.27 -4.14
CA VAL A 92 10.78 4.81 -4.02
C VAL A 92 10.84 5.93 -2.98
N GLU A 93 9.89 6.87 -3.00
CA GLU A 93 9.82 7.97 -2.02
C GLU A 93 9.72 7.47 -0.57
N ALA A 94 9.06 6.32 -0.37
CA ALA A 94 8.96 5.65 0.92
C ALA A 94 10.15 4.73 1.25
N ASN A 95 11.20 4.72 0.42
CA ASN A 95 12.37 3.83 0.54
C ASN A 95 12.01 2.32 0.58
N LEU A 96 10.91 1.93 -0.07
CA LEU A 96 10.45 0.54 -0.11
C LEU A 96 11.02 -0.25 -1.29
N ILE A 97 11.45 0.45 -2.33
CA ILE A 97 12.20 -0.11 -3.48
C ILE A 97 13.30 0.88 -3.89
N SER A 98 14.34 0.39 -4.56
CA SER A 98 15.46 1.21 -5.03
C SER A 98 15.11 2.06 -6.25
N TYR A 99 15.90 3.11 -6.49
CA TYR A 99 15.81 3.90 -7.72
C TYR A 99 16.08 3.07 -8.99
N GLU A 100 17.02 2.13 -8.92
CA GLU A 100 17.31 1.19 -10.01
C GLU A 100 16.10 0.32 -10.35
N GLN A 101 15.40 -0.22 -9.34
CA GLN A 101 14.17 -0.98 -9.54
C GLN A 101 13.10 -0.13 -10.24
N LYS A 102 12.98 1.16 -9.89
CA LYS A 102 12.09 2.09 -10.59
C LYS A 102 12.46 2.24 -12.07
N LEU A 103 13.74 2.44 -12.39
CA LEU A 103 14.19 2.56 -13.79
C LEU A 103 13.86 1.30 -14.59
N HIS A 104 14.13 0.13 -14.03
CA HIS A 104 13.81 -1.15 -14.67
C HIS A 104 12.31 -1.29 -14.95
N LEU A 105 11.45 -0.95 -13.98
CA LEU A 105 9.99 -0.99 -14.16
C LEU A 105 9.51 0.04 -15.19
N PHE A 106 10.04 1.26 -15.18
CA PHE A 106 9.68 2.31 -16.14
C PHE A 106 10.05 1.90 -17.56
N ASN A 107 11.22 1.29 -17.76
CA ASN A 107 11.63 0.77 -19.05
C ASN A 107 10.67 -0.33 -19.53
N ARG A 108 10.25 -1.24 -18.65
CA ARG A 108 9.26 -2.29 -18.99
C ARG A 108 7.90 -1.72 -19.38
N LEU A 109 7.46 -0.64 -18.75
CA LEU A 109 6.18 0.02 -19.05
C LEU A 109 6.18 0.81 -20.37
N ASN A 110 7.34 1.23 -20.85
CA ASN A 110 7.51 1.98 -22.10
C ASN A 110 7.95 1.10 -23.27
N LYS A 111 8.03 -0.22 -23.09
CA LYS A 111 8.25 -1.11 -24.24
C LYS A 111 7.01 -1.05 -25.15
N PRO A 112 7.21 -0.92 -26.48
CA PRO A 112 6.13 -0.88 -27.45
C PRO A 112 5.30 -2.16 -27.46
#